data_AF-A0A4U5MP58-F1
#
_entry.id   AF-A0A4U5MP58-F1
#
_cell.length_a   1.000
_cell.length_b   1.000
_cell.length_c   1.000
_cell.angle_alpha   90.00
_cell.angle_beta   90.00
_cell.angle_gamma   90.00
#
_symmetry.space_group_name_H-M   'P 1'
#
loop_
_entity.id
_entity.type
_entity.pdbx_description
1 polymer ?
#
loop_
_entity_poly.entity_id
_entity_poly.type
_entity_poly.pdbx_seq_one_letter_code
_entity_poly.pdbx_strand_id
1 'polypeptide(L)'
;MELDAVNCSALERLTIHSKRIPSLYVSGCNNLIEIEGMEGMGKRWVIVSEDRSNLSNNLKQSLVQALCKGEEYDIVIADGEMPELFSNRAEGSSLSFHVPPGSDGNKIQGLVAWVVCAIDGNISAYQRGEAVIRNKSNGVQLFKRSIMLFTMSTNSSNQCSWVNHISLAALPPNAMKAGEQLELSVEVKHTSFEVQKCGVHMIVKKPEVEYFDDS
;
A
#
# COMPACT_ATOMS: atom_id res chain seq x y z
N MET A 1 -16.30 14.08 3.15
CA MET A 1 -16.44 14.57 1.77
C MET A 1 -15.78 13.52 0.92
N GLU A 2 -16.54 12.95 0.01
CA GLU A 2 -16.17 11.76 -0.74
C GLU A 2 -16.32 12.11 -2.23
N LEU A 3 -15.40 11.59 -3.05
CA LEU A 3 -15.48 11.67 -4.50
C LEU A 3 -15.79 10.26 -5.02
N ASP A 4 -16.90 10.15 -5.73
CA ASP A 4 -17.36 8.89 -6.30
C ASP A 4 -17.20 8.92 -7.83
N ALA A 5 -16.43 7.99 -8.37
CA ALA A 5 -16.37 7.69 -9.80
C ALA A 5 -17.01 6.32 -10.03
N VAL A 6 -18.27 6.30 -10.47
CA VAL A 6 -19.07 5.07 -10.60
C VAL A 6 -19.52 4.88 -12.05
N ASN A 7 -19.25 3.70 -12.63
CA ASN A 7 -19.61 3.32 -14.01
C ASN A 7 -19.11 4.32 -15.07
N CYS A 8 -17.99 4.99 -14.82
CA CYS A 8 -17.40 5.93 -15.75
C CYS A 8 -16.50 5.19 -16.76
N SER A 9 -17.11 4.41 -17.65
CA SER A 9 -16.41 3.53 -18.58
C SER A 9 -15.52 4.26 -19.60
N ALA A 10 -15.79 5.54 -19.90
CA ALA A 10 -14.95 6.36 -20.78
C ALA A 10 -13.82 7.10 -20.04
N LEU A 11 -13.75 6.98 -18.71
CA LEU A 11 -12.76 7.70 -17.91
C LEU A 11 -11.41 6.98 -17.97
N GLU A 12 -10.43 7.58 -18.62
CA GLU A 12 -9.06 7.05 -18.68
C GLU A 12 -8.15 7.64 -17.59
N ARG A 13 -8.38 8.90 -17.23
CA ARG A 13 -7.54 9.65 -16.28
C ARG A 13 -8.43 10.46 -15.36
N LEU A 14 -8.16 10.41 -14.06
CA LEU A 14 -8.85 11.19 -13.04
C LEU A 14 -7.88 12.17 -12.38
N THR A 15 -8.08 13.48 -12.57
CA THR A 15 -7.26 14.50 -11.91
C THR A 15 -8.02 15.09 -10.73
N ILE A 16 -7.42 15.00 -9.54
CA ILE A 16 -8.02 15.49 -8.30
C ILE A 16 -7.33 16.79 -7.88
N HIS A 17 -8.04 17.91 -7.96
CA HIS A 17 -7.48 19.23 -7.61
C HIS A 17 -7.71 19.64 -6.15
N SER A 18 -8.58 18.92 -5.42
CA SER A 18 -8.99 19.29 -4.08
C SER A 18 -8.21 18.55 -3.01
N LYS A 19 -7.53 19.29 -2.14
CA LYS A 19 -6.87 18.75 -0.94
C LYS A 19 -7.83 18.42 0.22
N ARG A 20 -9.15 18.60 0.03
CA ARG A 20 -10.17 18.51 1.09
C ARG A 20 -11.03 17.24 1.05
N ILE A 21 -10.84 16.36 0.07
CA ILE A 21 -11.67 15.17 -0.12
C ILE A 21 -10.98 13.97 0.55
N PRO A 22 -11.29 13.53 1.77
CA PRO A 22 -10.56 12.44 2.41
C PRO A 22 -10.75 11.03 1.80
N SER A 23 -11.66 10.84 0.84
CA SER A 23 -11.92 9.50 0.26
C SER A 23 -12.28 9.56 -1.22
N LEU A 24 -11.77 8.57 -1.95
CA LEU A 24 -12.07 8.35 -3.36
C LEU A 24 -12.62 6.93 -3.51
N TYR A 25 -13.84 6.82 -4.03
CA TYR A 25 -14.45 5.55 -4.38
C TYR A 25 -14.49 5.42 -5.90
N VAL A 26 -13.97 4.30 -6.42
CA VAL A 26 -13.91 4.00 -7.85
C VAL A 26 -14.59 2.65 -8.11
N SER A 27 -15.59 2.66 -8.98
CA SER A 27 -16.36 1.47 -9.36
C SER A 27 -16.93 1.66 -10.79
N GLY A 28 -17.30 0.59 -11.48
CA GLY A 28 -17.42 0.48 -12.94
C GLY A 28 -16.45 1.26 -13.86
N CYS A 29 -15.21 1.59 -13.47
CA CYS A 29 -14.30 2.47 -14.23
C CYS A 29 -13.21 1.72 -15.02
N ASN A 30 -13.63 0.86 -15.95
CA ASN A 30 -12.75 -0.13 -16.60
C ASN A 30 -11.56 0.43 -17.40
N ASN A 31 -11.64 1.67 -17.89
CA ASN A 31 -10.57 2.28 -18.70
C ASN A 31 -9.64 3.19 -17.88
N LEU A 32 -9.87 3.33 -16.57
CA LEU A 32 -9.06 4.20 -15.72
C LEU A 32 -7.65 3.61 -15.56
N ILE A 33 -6.65 4.37 -16.02
CA ILE A 33 -5.24 3.98 -15.97
C ILE A 33 -4.41 4.85 -15.03
N GLU A 34 -4.91 6.04 -14.67
CA GLU A 34 -4.14 7.01 -13.89
C GLU A 34 -5.05 7.88 -13.02
N ILE A 35 -4.59 8.13 -11.78
CA ILE A 35 -5.17 9.12 -10.88
C ILE A 35 -4.07 10.14 -10.55
N GLU A 36 -4.28 11.38 -10.97
CA GLU A 36 -3.34 12.49 -10.78
C GLU A 36 -3.80 13.44 -9.66
N GLY A 37 -2.88 14.27 -9.20
CA GLY A 37 -3.17 15.29 -8.20
C GLY A 37 -3.24 14.76 -6.78
N MET A 38 -2.90 13.48 -6.57
CA MET A 38 -2.82 12.90 -5.23
C MET A 38 -1.74 13.56 -4.37
N GLU A 39 -0.69 14.11 -4.99
CA GLU A 39 0.48 14.67 -4.31
C GLU A 39 0.16 15.79 -3.29
N GLY A 40 0.71 15.67 -2.08
CA GLY A 40 0.53 16.67 -1.01
C GLY A 40 -0.91 16.80 -0.51
N MET A 41 -1.72 15.78 -0.74
CA MET A 41 -3.02 15.60 -0.10
C MET A 41 -2.79 15.08 1.32
N GLY A 42 -3.37 15.75 2.33
CA GLY A 42 -3.09 15.44 3.73
C GLY A 42 -3.37 13.98 4.15
N LYS A 43 -3.01 13.64 5.39
CA LYS A 43 -3.04 12.26 5.92
C LYS A 43 -4.39 11.54 5.70
N ARG A 44 -4.31 10.26 5.28
CA ARG A 44 -5.39 9.25 5.29
C ARG A 44 -6.45 9.39 4.19
N TRP A 45 -6.02 9.34 2.94
CA TRP A 45 -6.99 9.02 1.88
C TRP A 45 -7.26 7.53 1.86
N VAL A 46 -8.54 7.19 1.68
CA VAL A 46 -8.97 5.83 1.38
C VAL A 46 -9.38 5.78 -0.08
N ILE A 47 -8.68 4.96 -0.86
CA ILE A 47 -9.08 4.64 -2.23
C ILE A 47 -9.72 3.26 -2.20
N VAL A 48 -10.99 3.17 -2.57
CA VAL A 48 -11.73 1.90 -2.66
C VAL A 48 -12.01 1.61 -4.11
N SER A 49 -11.56 0.45 -4.58
CA SER A 49 -11.93 -0.07 -5.90
C SER A 49 -12.71 -1.36 -5.78
N GLU A 50 -13.99 -1.35 -6.16
CA GLU A 50 -14.87 -2.54 -6.05
C GLU A 50 -14.97 -3.35 -7.34
N ASP A 51 -14.56 -2.77 -8.47
CA ASP A 51 -14.56 -3.48 -9.74
C ASP A 51 -13.56 -4.63 -9.74
N ARG A 52 -14.08 -5.81 -10.10
CA ARG A 52 -13.30 -7.02 -10.35
C ARG A 52 -12.73 -7.08 -11.77
N SER A 53 -13.10 -6.16 -12.66
CA SER A 53 -12.32 -5.93 -13.88
C SER A 53 -10.99 -5.42 -13.39
N ASN A 54 -9.97 -6.28 -13.42
CA ASN A 54 -8.61 -6.00 -12.95
C ASN A 54 -8.32 -4.52 -13.12
N LEU A 55 -8.20 -3.79 -12.00
CA LEU A 55 -7.62 -2.45 -12.06
C LEU A 55 -6.40 -2.60 -12.94
N SER A 56 -6.34 -1.80 -14.01
CA SER A 56 -5.30 -1.99 -14.99
C SER A 56 -3.95 -2.06 -14.25
N ASN A 57 -3.07 -2.97 -14.65
CA ASN A 57 -1.75 -3.08 -14.00
C ASN A 57 -1.03 -1.73 -13.99
N ASN A 58 -1.32 -0.87 -14.98
CA ASN A 58 -0.90 0.52 -15.05
C ASN A 58 -1.41 1.35 -13.85
N LEU A 59 -2.71 1.29 -13.53
CA LEU A 59 -3.25 2.02 -12.38
C LEU A 59 -2.66 1.51 -11.06
N LYS A 60 -2.54 0.18 -10.86
CA LYS A 60 -1.88 -0.38 -9.67
C LYS A 60 -0.45 0.13 -9.53
N GLN A 61 0.31 0.15 -10.63
CA GLN A 61 1.66 0.69 -10.66
C GLN A 61 1.68 2.19 -10.34
N SER A 62 0.79 2.98 -10.92
CA SER A 62 0.67 4.42 -10.64
C SER A 62 0.38 4.69 -9.15
N LEU A 63 -0.54 3.93 -8.55
CA LEU A 63 -0.88 4.04 -7.13
C LEU A 63 0.33 3.70 -6.24
N VAL A 64 1.05 2.62 -6.54
CA VAL A 64 2.25 2.22 -5.80
C VAL A 64 3.37 3.25 -5.97
N GLN A 65 3.56 3.80 -7.17
CA GLN A 65 4.52 4.88 -7.41
C GLN A 65 4.18 6.13 -6.60
N ALA A 66 2.90 6.49 -6.48
CA ALA A 66 2.47 7.59 -5.64
C ALA A 66 2.77 7.33 -4.15
N LEU A 67 2.51 6.12 -3.64
CA LEU A 67 2.90 5.72 -2.29
C LEU A 67 4.43 5.78 -2.08
N CYS A 68 5.21 5.39 -3.09
CA CYS A 68 6.68 5.45 -3.05
C CYS A 68 7.24 6.88 -3.00
N LYS A 69 6.47 7.89 -3.40
CA LYS A 69 6.85 9.32 -3.27
C LYS A 69 6.66 9.85 -1.83
N GLY A 70 6.23 9.01 -0.90
CA GLY A 70 6.08 9.34 0.52
C GLY A 70 4.67 9.76 0.92
N GLU A 71 3.70 9.60 0.03
CA GLU A 71 2.31 9.95 0.28
C GLU A 71 1.63 8.90 1.17
N GLU A 72 0.91 9.35 2.21
CA GLU A 72 0.26 8.45 3.19
C GLU A 72 -1.20 8.14 2.80
N TYR A 73 -1.37 7.21 1.85
CA TYR A 73 -2.68 6.65 1.49
C TYR A 73 -2.88 5.24 2.05
N ASP A 74 -4.13 4.93 2.36
CA ASP A 74 -4.62 3.58 2.59
C ASP A 74 -5.44 3.18 1.35
N ILE A 75 -5.04 2.12 0.65
CA ILE A 75 -5.69 1.69 -0.59
C ILE A 75 -6.33 0.32 -0.34
N VAL A 76 -7.58 0.15 -0.74
CA VAL A 76 -8.31 -1.12 -0.71
C VAL A 76 -8.80 -1.43 -2.12
N ILE A 77 -8.44 -2.61 -2.61
CA ILE A 77 -8.71 -3.05 -3.97
C ILE A 77 -9.40 -4.41 -3.90
N ALA A 78 -10.47 -4.60 -4.67
CA ALA A 78 -11.18 -5.88 -4.80
C ALA A 78 -10.42 -6.93 -5.65
N ASP A 79 -9.12 -6.79 -5.82
CA ASP A 79 -8.26 -7.69 -6.59
C ASP A 79 -7.15 -8.22 -5.66
N GLY A 80 -6.72 -9.47 -5.88
CA GLY A 80 -5.66 -10.15 -5.14
C GLY A 80 -4.28 -10.11 -5.82
N GLU A 81 -4.15 -9.56 -7.02
CA GLU A 81 -2.87 -9.58 -7.75
C GLU A 81 -1.87 -8.52 -7.22
N MET A 82 -0.79 -9.01 -6.61
CA MET A 82 0.33 -8.20 -6.14
C MET A 82 1.29 -7.83 -7.29
N PRO A 83 1.66 -6.54 -7.46
CA PRO A 83 2.61 -6.10 -8.48
C PRO A 83 4.01 -6.71 -8.33
N GLU A 84 4.74 -6.82 -9.45
CA GLU A 84 6.13 -7.34 -9.47
C GLU A 84 7.13 -6.49 -8.69
N LEU A 85 6.81 -5.23 -8.40
CA LEU A 85 7.65 -4.31 -7.61
C LEU A 85 7.98 -4.86 -6.20
N PHE A 86 7.12 -5.73 -5.67
CA PHE A 86 7.28 -6.34 -4.35
C PHE A 86 8.19 -7.58 -4.44
N SER A 87 9.50 -7.33 -4.53
CA SER A 87 10.52 -8.40 -4.57
C SER A 87 10.59 -9.21 -3.27
N ASN A 88 10.35 -8.57 -2.12
CA ASN A 88 10.19 -9.26 -0.84
C ASN A 88 8.71 -9.61 -0.66
N ARG A 89 8.36 -10.88 -0.86
CA ARG A 89 6.99 -11.38 -0.72
C ARG A 89 6.98 -12.80 -0.19
N ALA A 90 5.96 -13.16 0.57
CA ALA A 90 5.77 -14.48 1.12
C ALA A 90 4.27 -14.84 1.15
N GLU A 91 4.00 -16.14 1.09
CA GLU A 91 2.66 -16.67 1.36
C GLU A 91 2.38 -16.60 2.88
N GLY A 92 1.12 -16.39 3.24
CA GLY A 92 0.65 -16.21 4.60
C GLY A 92 0.79 -14.77 5.14
N SER A 93 0.64 -14.66 6.46
CA SER A 93 0.49 -13.41 7.19
C SER A 93 1.80 -12.79 7.71
N SER A 94 2.96 -13.40 7.44
CA SER A 94 4.25 -12.87 7.87
C SER A 94 5.34 -13.04 6.82
N LEU A 95 6.28 -12.09 6.81
CA LEU A 95 7.39 -11.99 5.87
C LEU A 95 8.61 -11.44 6.62
N SER A 96 9.74 -12.15 6.55
CA SER A 96 11.04 -11.63 6.99
C SER A 96 11.85 -11.10 5.82
N PHE A 97 12.45 -9.93 5.96
CA PHE A 97 13.27 -9.30 4.93
C PHE A 97 14.45 -8.54 5.55
N HIS A 98 15.48 -8.24 4.76
CA HIS A 98 16.69 -7.56 5.25
C HIS A 98 16.69 -6.09 4.84
N VAL A 99 17.21 -5.24 5.72
CA VAL A 99 17.54 -3.86 5.39
C VAL A 99 18.67 -3.84 4.34
N PRO A 100 18.53 -3.14 3.19
CA PRO A 100 19.50 -3.19 2.10
C PRO A 100 20.90 -2.70 2.52
N PRO A 101 21.98 -3.30 2.00
CA PRO A 101 23.34 -2.85 2.26
C PRO A 101 23.56 -1.38 1.86
N GLY A 102 24.37 -0.63 2.61
CA GLY A 102 24.68 0.78 2.30
C GLY A 102 23.55 1.78 2.59
N SER A 103 22.47 1.29 3.19
CA SER A 103 21.36 2.07 3.74
C SER A 103 21.63 2.31 5.22
N ASP A 104 22.59 3.17 5.55
CA ASP A 104 22.60 3.78 6.87
C ASP A 104 21.22 4.43 7.03
N GLY A 105 20.51 4.20 8.15
CA GLY A 105 19.06 4.41 8.29
C GLY A 105 18.49 5.76 7.82
N ASN A 106 19.34 6.75 7.56
CA ASN A 106 19.02 8.03 6.93
C ASN A 106 18.64 7.96 5.44
N LYS A 107 18.90 6.85 4.73
CA LYS A 107 18.54 6.70 3.31
C LYS A 107 17.19 6.03 3.08
N ILE A 108 16.61 5.36 4.07
CA ILE A 108 15.33 4.66 3.90
C ILE A 108 14.23 5.61 4.33
N GLN A 109 13.38 6.01 3.39
CA GLN A 109 12.35 7.01 3.60
C GLN A 109 11.03 6.38 4.09
N GLY A 110 10.78 5.14 3.68
CA GLY A 110 9.48 4.51 3.83
C GLY A 110 9.50 3.03 3.47
N LEU A 111 8.39 2.37 3.76
CA LEU A 111 8.04 1.04 3.26
C LEU A 111 6.65 1.13 2.62
N VAL A 112 6.42 0.40 1.54
CA VAL A 112 5.07 0.10 1.06
C VAL A 112 4.81 -1.36 1.39
N ALA A 113 3.70 -1.64 2.09
CA ALA A 113 3.23 -2.99 2.34
C ALA A 113 2.01 -3.28 1.46
N TRP A 114 1.99 -4.46 0.85
CA TRP A 114 0.86 -4.99 0.09
C TRP A 114 0.40 -6.30 0.73
N VAL A 115 -0.88 -6.40 1.03
CA VAL A 115 -1.49 -7.58 1.65
C VAL A 115 -2.62 -8.08 0.78
N VAL A 116 -2.64 -9.38 0.52
CA VAL A 116 -3.71 -10.08 -0.18
C VAL A 116 -4.43 -10.96 0.81
N CYS A 117 -5.74 -10.80 0.92
CA CYS A 117 -6.60 -11.60 1.77
C CYS A 117 -7.59 -12.37 0.92
N ALA A 118 -7.82 -13.63 1.27
CA ALA A 118 -9.05 -14.32 0.92
C ALA A 118 -10.20 -13.89 1.84
N ILE A 119 -11.40 -13.95 1.29
CA ILE A 119 -12.67 -13.57 1.88
C ILE A 119 -13.61 -14.77 1.79
N ASP A 120 -14.02 -15.31 2.93
CA ASP A 120 -15.00 -16.38 3.01
C ASP A 120 -16.40 -15.83 3.34
N GLY A 121 -17.31 -15.95 2.38
CA GLY A 121 -18.71 -15.56 2.51
C GLY A 121 -19.01 -14.08 2.21
N ASN A 122 -20.29 -13.73 2.36
CA ASN A 122 -20.78 -12.37 2.12
C ASN A 122 -20.59 -11.53 3.39
N ILE A 123 -19.54 -10.73 3.41
CA ILE A 123 -19.28 -9.77 4.49
C ILE A 123 -19.82 -8.42 4.06
N SER A 124 -20.74 -7.85 4.84
CA SER A 124 -21.23 -6.47 4.70
C SER A 124 -20.85 -5.64 5.92
N ALA A 125 -19.56 -5.69 6.29
CA ALA A 125 -19.06 -5.04 7.50
C ALA A 125 -17.63 -4.53 7.34
N TYR A 126 -17.36 -3.38 7.96
CA TYR A 126 -16.02 -2.84 8.10
C TYR A 126 -15.17 -3.73 8.99
N GLN A 127 -14.05 -4.22 8.47
CA GLN A 127 -13.08 -4.97 9.26
C GLN A 127 -11.82 -4.19 9.50
N ARG A 128 -11.08 -4.55 10.56
CA ARG A 128 -9.79 -3.94 10.86
C ARG A 128 -8.67 -4.90 10.52
N GLY A 129 -7.85 -4.50 9.55
CA GLY A 129 -6.53 -5.07 9.31
C GLY A 129 -5.47 -4.34 10.13
N GLU A 130 -4.44 -5.04 10.57
CA GLU A 130 -3.27 -4.49 11.25
C GLU A 130 -2.00 -5.04 10.57
N ALA A 131 -1.11 -4.14 10.17
CA ALA A 131 0.23 -4.46 9.69
C ALA A 131 1.26 -3.93 10.69
N VAL A 132 2.16 -4.80 11.13
CA VAL A 132 3.17 -4.50 12.15
C VAL A 132 4.55 -4.79 11.58
N ILE A 133 5.46 -3.84 11.70
CA ILE A 133 6.88 -4.03 11.38
C ILE A 133 7.67 -4.11 12.68
N ARG A 134 8.45 -5.18 12.83
CA ARG A 134 9.34 -5.41 13.97
C ARG A 134 10.76 -5.63 13.49
N ASN A 135 11.72 -5.17 14.27
CA ASN A 135 13.10 -5.64 14.16
C ASN A 135 13.16 -7.04 14.78
N LYS A 136 13.50 -8.04 13.97
CA LYS A 136 13.48 -9.45 14.40
C LYS A 136 14.66 -9.79 15.30
N SER A 137 15.77 -9.07 15.18
CA SER A 137 16.98 -9.28 15.98
C SER A 137 16.81 -8.88 17.44
N ASN A 138 16.00 -7.85 17.73
CA ASN A 138 15.79 -7.34 19.09
C ASN A 138 14.32 -7.30 19.55
N GLY A 139 13.37 -7.66 18.68
CA GLY A 139 11.93 -7.70 18.96
C GLY A 139 11.23 -6.33 19.01
N VAL A 140 11.96 -5.23 18.79
CA VAL A 140 11.40 -3.87 18.87
C VAL A 140 10.38 -3.67 17.75
N GLN A 141 9.16 -3.28 18.12
CA GLN A 141 8.15 -2.84 17.17
C GLN A 141 8.52 -1.46 16.65
N LEU A 142 8.75 -1.37 15.35
CA LEU A 142 9.06 -0.11 14.67
C LEU A 142 7.77 0.59 14.22
N PHE A 143 6.79 -0.18 13.73
CA PHE A 143 5.54 0.37 13.24
C PHE A 143 4.34 -0.51 13.52
N LYS A 144 3.19 0.16 13.58
CA LYS A 144 1.88 -0.46 13.53
C LYS A 144 0.96 0.44 12.70
N ARG A 145 0.38 -0.10 11.63
CA ARG A 145 -0.63 0.56 10.81
C ARG A 145 -1.91 -0.25 10.87
N SER A 146 -3.02 0.42 11.18
CA SER A 146 -4.35 -0.17 11.08
C SER A 146 -5.03 0.35 9.83
N ILE A 147 -5.75 -0.53 9.13
CA ILE A 147 -6.55 -0.21 7.97
C ILE A 147 -7.99 -0.66 8.18
N MET A 148 -8.93 0.12 7.66
CA MET A 148 -10.32 -0.28 7.59
C MET A 148 -10.55 -0.96 6.24
N LEU A 149 -10.89 -2.23 6.29
CA LEU A 149 -11.26 -3.02 5.12
C LEU A 149 -12.74 -2.85 4.89
N PHE A 150 -13.07 -2.53 3.65
CA PHE A 150 -14.43 -2.49 3.17
C PHE A 150 -14.56 -3.52 2.06
N THR A 151 -15.56 -4.38 2.18
CA THR A 151 -15.90 -5.35 1.13
C THR A 151 -17.40 -5.27 0.94
N MET A 152 -17.85 -4.94 -0.27
CA MET A 152 -19.22 -5.16 -0.69
C MET A 152 -19.26 -6.47 -1.46
N SER A 153 -20.02 -7.44 -0.96
CA SER A 153 -20.09 -8.75 -1.59
C SER A 153 -20.83 -8.69 -2.91
N THR A 154 -20.21 -9.17 -3.99
CA THR A 154 -20.92 -9.85 -5.09
C THR A 154 -20.08 -11.03 -5.58
N ASN A 155 -20.59 -12.24 -5.31
CA ASN A 155 -20.47 -13.57 -5.94
C ASN A 155 -19.35 -13.98 -6.93
N SER A 156 -18.26 -13.23 -7.15
CA SER A 156 -17.31 -13.57 -8.23
C SER A 156 -15.82 -13.53 -7.89
N SER A 157 -15.39 -13.03 -6.72
CA SER A 157 -14.02 -13.27 -6.22
C SER A 157 -13.95 -13.20 -4.70
N ASN A 158 -13.27 -14.18 -4.13
CA ASN A 158 -13.07 -14.34 -2.69
C ASN A 158 -11.77 -13.66 -2.25
N GLN A 159 -11.32 -12.58 -2.88
CA GLN A 159 -10.08 -11.90 -2.49
C GLN A 159 -10.21 -10.38 -2.43
N CYS A 160 -9.39 -9.75 -1.61
CA CYS A 160 -9.12 -8.32 -1.66
C CYS A 160 -7.65 -8.06 -1.35
N SER A 161 -7.13 -6.95 -1.85
CA SER A 161 -5.84 -6.43 -1.43
C SER A 161 -6.00 -5.13 -0.66
N TRP A 162 -5.07 -4.89 0.24
CA TRP A 162 -4.83 -3.54 0.72
C TRP A 162 -3.37 -3.15 0.57
N VAL A 163 -3.14 -1.85 0.47
CA VAL A 163 -1.79 -1.27 0.30
C VAL A 163 -1.66 -0.08 1.23
N ASN A 164 -0.53 -0.01 1.93
CA ASN A 164 -0.25 1.10 2.85
C ASN A 164 1.20 1.55 2.77
N HIS A 165 1.40 2.86 2.82
CA HIS A 165 2.71 3.46 3.07
C HIS A 165 2.99 3.50 4.59
N ILE A 166 4.22 3.15 4.97
CA ILE A 166 4.74 3.21 6.33
C ILE A 166 5.93 4.17 6.29
N SER A 167 5.70 5.41 6.70
CA SER A 167 6.75 6.44 6.75
C SER A 167 7.79 6.11 7.81
N LEU A 168 9.07 6.11 7.41
CA LEU A 168 10.19 5.92 8.34
C LEU A 168 10.73 7.23 8.92
N ALA A 169 10.22 8.38 8.44
CA ALA A 169 10.71 9.70 8.83
C ALA A 169 10.53 10.03 10.32
N ALA A 170 9.59 9.37 11.00
CA ALA A 170 9.34 9.57 12.43
C ALA A 170 10.23 8.71 13.34
N LEU A 171 11.04 7.80 12.79
CA LEU A 171 11.92 6.97 13.60
C LEU A 171 13.14 7.75 14.09
N PRO A 172 13.67 7.41 15.28
CA PRO A 172 14.97 7.88 15.71
C PRO A 172 16.05 7.53 14.69
N PRO A 173 17.10 8.37 14.56
CA PRO A 173 18.31 7.98 13.84
C PRO A 173 18.83 6.63 14.35
N ASN A 174 19.26 5.76 13.42
CA ASN A 174 19.76 4.40 13.72
C ASN A 174 18.74 3.43 14.33
N ALA A 175 17.43 3.70 14.23
CA ALA A 175 16.39 2.73 14.61
C ALA A 175 16.47 1.41 13.81
N MET A 176 17.13 1.45 12.65
CA MET A 176 17.46 0.29 11.83
C MET A 176 18.88 0.43 11.30
N LYS A 177 19.59 -0.70 11.17
CA LYS A 177 20.92 -0.77 10.56
C LYS A 177 20.88 -1.62 9.30
N ALA A 178 21.75 -1.30 8.36
CA ALA A 178 21.94 -2.11 7.17
C ALA A 178 22.21 -3.58 7.54
N GLY A 179 21.56 -4.51 6.86
CA GLY A 179 21.66 -5.95 7.11
C GLY A 179 20.80 -6.48 8.27
N GLU A 180 20.18 -5.62 9.10
CA GLU A 180 19.24 -6.11 10.12
C GLU A 180 18.03 -6.79 9.46
N GLN A 181 17.52 -7.82 10.13
CA GLN A 181 16.34 -8.53 9.66
C GLN A 181 15.09 -7.91 10.28
N LEU A 182 14.16 -7.49 9.43
CA LEU A 182 12.84 -7.01 9.80
C LEU A 182 11.79 -8.09 9.53
N GLU A 183 10.69 -8.01 10.26
CA GLU A 183 9.50 -8.83 10.06
C GLU A 183 8.29 -7.93 9.84
N LEU A 184 7.57 -8.17 8.74
CA LEU A 184 6.18 -7.77 8.57
C LEU A 184 5.29 -8.87 9.12
N SER A 185 4.39 -8.53 10.03
CA SER A 185 3.30 -9.40 10.50
C SER A 185 1.97 -8.70 10.26
N VAL A 186 1.00 -9.46 9.74
CA VAL A 186 -0.32 -8.98 9.37
C VAL A 186 -1.38 -9.75 10.14
N GLU A 187 -2.37 -9.04 10.66
CA GLU A 187 -3.52 -9.61 11.34
C GLU A 187 -4.80 -8.98 10.79
N VAL A 188 -5.82 -9.80 10.50
CA VAL A 188 -7.18 -9.33 10.22
C VAL A 188 -8.09 -9.87 11.30
N LYS A 189 -8.77 -8.97 12.02
CA LYS A 189 -9.62 -9.34 13.16
C LYS A 189 -11.01 -9.79 12.72
N HIS A 190 -11.08 -10.81 11.87
CA HIS A 190 -12.34 -11.42 11.44
C HIS A 190 -12.12 -12.81 10.85
N THR A 191 -12.96 -13.78 11.19
CA THR A 191 -12.81 -15.19 10.79
C THR A 191 -12.97 -15.42 9.29
N SER A 192 -13.71 -14.54 8.62
CA SER A 192 -13.92 -14.61 7.18
C SER A 192 -12.77 -14.02 6.36
N PHE A 193 -11.71 -13.48 6.97
CA PHE A 193 -10.54 -13.01 6.25
C PHE A 193 -9.35 -13.91 6.55
N GLU A 194 -8.71 -14.41 5.50
CA GLU A 194 -7.47 -15.16 5.59
C GLU A 194 -6.38 -14.42 4.82
N VAL A 195 -5.30 -14.03 5.48
CA VAL A 195 -4.17 -13.41 4.77
C VAL A 195 -3.44 -14.49 3.97
N GLN A 196 -3.55 -14.42 2.64
CA GLN A 196 -2.94 -15.39 1.74
C GLN A 196 -1.51 -15.01 1.37
N LYS A 197 -1.23 -13.70 1.25
CA LYS A 197 0.07 -13.22 0.81
C LYS A 197 0.37 -11.84 1.36
N CYS A 198 1.63 -11.58 1.68
CA CYS A 198 2.11 -10.24 2.00
C CYS A 198 3.43 -9.94 1.31
N GLY A 199 3.65 -8.66 1.03
CA GLY A 199 4.83 -8.15 0.33
C GLY A 199 5.24 -6.78 0.83
N VAL A 200 6.54 -6.50 0.78
CA VAL A 200 7.12 -5.21 1.15
C VAL A 200 8.03 -4.69 0.05
N HIS A 201 7.89 -3.40 -0.24
CA HIS A 201 8.83 -2.63 -1.05
C HIS A 201 9.46 -1.53 -0.19
N MET A 202 10.79 -1.43 -0.21
CA MET A 202 11.53 -0.41 0.53
C MET A 202 11.77 0.84 -0.32
N ILE A 203 11.43 2.00 0.22
CA ILE A 203 11.65 3.30 -0.42
C ILE A 203 13.00 3.82 0.06
N VAL A 204 13.98 3.88 -0.85
CA VAL A 204 15.33 4.36 -0.56
C VAL A 204 15.59 5.64 -1.34
N LYS A 205 16.09 6.69 -0.66
CA LYS A 205 16.53 7.94 -1.28
C LYS A 205 17.64 7.61 -2.29
N LYS A 206 17.44 7.98 -3.56
CA LYS A 206 18.52 7.89 -4.55
C LYS A 206 19.64 8.86 -4.16
N PRO A 207 20.92 8.49 -4.34
CA PRO A 207 22.01 9.44 -4.21
C PRO A 207 21.78 10.58 -5.22
N GLU A 208 21.92 11.82 -4.77
CA GLU A 208 21.97 12.97 -5.68
C GLU A 208 23.22 12.80 -6.53
N VAL A 209 23.03 12.74 -7.86
CA VAL A 209 24.16 12.71 -8.79
C VAL A 209 24.69 14.14 -8.81
N GLU A 210 25.78 14.39 -8.09
CA GLU A 210 26.54 15.63 -8.23
C GLU A 210 27.12 15.66 -9.65
N TYR A 211 26.55 16.50 -10.51
CA TYR A 211 27.19 16.87 -11.77
C TYR A 211 28.43 17.69 -11.40
N PHE A 212 29.61 17.10 -11.57
CA PHE A 212 30.84 17.87 -11.65
C PHE A 212 30.77 18.64 -12.97
N ASP A 213 30.51 19.93 -12.90
CA ASP A 213 30.79 20.85 -14.00
C ASP A 213 32.31 20.89 -14.18
N ASP A 214 32.81 20.12 -15.16
CA ASP A 214 34.18 20.26 -15.65
C ASP A 214 34.33 21.67 -16.24
N SER A 215 35.06 22.50 -15.49
CA SER A 215 35.42 23.88 -15.85
C SER A 215 36.52 23.95 -16.91
#